data_AF-A0AAW0DYW4-F1
#
_entry.id   AF-A0AAW0DYW4-F1
#
_cell.length_a   1.000
_cell.length_b   1.000
_cell.length_c   1.000
_cell.angle_alpha   90.00
_cell.angle_beta   90.00
_cell.angle_gamma   90.00
#
_symmetry.space_group_name_H-M   'P 1'
#
loop_
_entity.id
_entity.type
_entity.pdbx_description
1 polymer ?
#
loop_
_entity_poly.entity_id
_entity_poly.type
_entity_poly.pdbx_seq_one_letter_code
_entity_poly.pdbx_strand_id
1 'polypeptide(L)'
;MGGSAFKSLASTAFPRLPPQLYHEQKARFTRVIQDHYVEVAVPSEAPEKETHGDIDYLVCTPRVPTSGAVNVPHETIKDALGAAHVIPMEGNRTSNFAVPISQAERQTSALSGDGDCEDDVKYYQVDIHVCNDSEELKRIFFFHSYGDLGMILGLVAQNVGLAWGTNGLKYSHPPHPAIILCTSHDEIAAFFGLSMERWNAGFKTRAEVFEWVRTSRFFDPSYFQSGLQKVKQDRAMYFQFTKWADGLERELPMSKEDILRRREQVRQEALVYFNKKDELEAYYRLIKNRQLLKESFTGHTVSAWTGLGEHWRAVKQVMDTVRNAHGGDEGLAGIIEEEGEEGVRKRVMDAYNSLGFATAN
;
A
#
# COMPACT_ATOMS: atom_id res chain seq x y z
N MET A 1 7.02 -17.42 -9.96
CA MET A 1 6.66 -18.58 -10.79
C MET A 1 5.45 -18.19 -11.62
N GLY A 2 5.48 -18.39 -12.95
CA GLY A 2 4.26 -18.25 -13.77
C GLY A 2 3.28 -19.38 -13.46
N GLY A 3 2.01 -19.20 -13.78
CA GLY A 3 0.93 -20.17 -13.60
C GLY A 3 0.27 -20.19 -12.22
N SER A 4 0.70 -19.35 -11.27
CA SER A 4 0.15 -19.36 -9.89
C SER A 4 -1.33 -18.99 -9.82
N ALA A 5 -1.79 -18.16 -10.77
CA ALA A 5 -3.20 -17.80 -10.93
C ALA A 5 -4.02 -18.97 -11.51
N PHE A 6 -3.47 -19.70 -12.49
CA PHE A 6 -4.17 -20.74 -13.24
C PHE A 6 -4.04 -22.13 -12.61
N LYS A 7 -4.63 -22.31 -11.43
CA LYS A 7 -4.59 -23.59 -10.68
C LYS A 7 -5.24 -24.77 -11.40
N SER A 8 -6.11 -24.51 -12.39
CA SER A 8 -6.78 -25.53 -13.20
C SER A 8 -5.92 -26.05 -14.35
N LEU A 9 -4.83 -25.36 -14.69
CA LEU A 9 -3.87 -25.78 -15.71
C LEU A 9 -2.68 -26.47 -15.04
N ALA A 10 -1.98 -27.32 -15.80
CA ALA A 10 -0.76 -27.94 -15.30
C ALA A 10 0.28 -26.87 -14.93
N SER A 11 1.01 -27.06 -13.84
CA SER A 11 2.06 -26.12 -13.43
C SER A 11 3.18 -26.01 -14.47
N THR A 12 3.36 -27.02 -15.32
CA THR A 12 4.29 -27.06 -16.45
C THR A 12 3.78 -26.33 -17.70
N ALA A 13 2.54 -25.83 -17.69
CA ALA A 13 1.94 -25.12 -18.81
C ALA A 13 2.50 -23.69 -18.98
N PHE A 14 3.13 -23.13 -17.94
CA PHE A 14 3.70 -21.78 -17.93
C PHE A 14 5.22 -21.84 -17.78
N PRO A 15 5.97 -22.01 -18.88
CA PRO A 15 7.42 -22.12 -18.82
C PRO A 15 8.07 -20.78 -18.44
N ARG A 16 9.31 -20.85 -17.92
CA ARG A 16 10.11 -19.66 -17.66
C ARG A 16 10.62 -19.08 -18.97
N LEU A 17 10.44 -17.78 -19.17
CA LEU A 17 10.79 -17.07 -20.40
C LEU A 17 12.24 -16.56 -20.34
N PRO A 18 13.10 -16.87 -21.33
CA PRO A 18 14.38 -16.19 -21.50
C PRO A 18 14.18 -14.69 -21.79
N PRO A 19 15.18 -13.82 -21.49
CA PRO A 19 15.01 -12.37 -21.59
C PRO A 19 14.64 -11.89 -23.00
N GLN A 20 15.26 -12.47 -24.04
CA GLN A 20 14.94 -12.11 -25.42
C GLN A 20 13.44 -12.36 -25.74
N LEU A 21 12.96 -13.57 -25.46
CA LEU A 21 11.57 -13.93 -25.70
C LEU A 21 10.62 -13.09 -24.85
N TYR A 22 10.95 -12.85 -23.59
CA TYR A 22 10.17 -11.98 -22.72
C TYR A 22 10.04 -10.56 -23.31
N HIS A 23 11.14 -9.97 -23.80
CA HIS A 23 11.12 -8.63 -24.40
C HIS A 23 10.32 -8.57 -25.71
N GLU A 24 10.43 -9.59 -26.56
CA GLU A 24 9.66 -9.70 -27.79
C GLU A 24 8.15 -9.78 -27.50
N GLN A 25 7.74 -10.64 -26.56
CA GLN A 25 6.34 -10.80 -26.18
C GLN A 25 5.81 -9.58 -25.42
N LYS A 26 6.62 -8.97 -24.53
CA LYS A 26 6.30 -7.69 -23.89
C LYS A 26 6.05 -6.60 -24.94
N ALA A 27 6.87 -6.50 -25.99
CA ALA A 27 6.65 -5.51 -27.06
C ALA A 27 5.36 -5.80 -27.84
N ARG A 28 5.10 -7.07 -28.17
CA ARG A 28 3.87 -7.52 -28.84
C ARG A 28 2.61 -7.17 -28.04
N PHE A 29 2.53 -7.62 -26.79
CA PHE A 29 1.33 -7.42 -25.97
C PHE A 29 1.14 -5.97 -25.56
N THR A 30 2.23 -5.19 -25.39
CA THR A 30 2.12 -3.74 -25.13
C THR A 30 1.34 -3.04 -26.25
N ARG A 31 1.62 -3.34 -27.52
CA ARG A 31 0.92 -2.73 -28.66
C ARG A 31 -0.57 -3.05 -28.63
N VAL A 32 -0.91 -4.31 -28.39
CA VAL A 32 -2.31 -4.76 -28.29
C VAL A 32 -3.04 -4.04 -27.16
N ILE A 33 -2.43 -3.98 -25.96
CA ILE A 33 -3.07 -3.37 -24.79
C ILE A 33 -3.22 -1.84 -24.95
N GLN A 34 -2.27 -1.19 -25.65
CA GLN A 34 -2.32 0.24 -25.96
C GLN A 34 -3.48 0.63 -26.88
N ASP A 35 -4.05 -0.30 -27.65
CA ASP A 35 -5.26 -0.04 -28.45
C ASP A 35 -6.53 0.04 -27.58
N HIS A 36 -6.45 -0.40 -26.33
CA HIS A 36 -7.60 -0.48 -25.41
C HIS A 36 -7.50 0.49 -24.22
N TYR A 37 -6.29 0.82 -23.77
CA TYR A 37 -6.05 1.75 -22.66
C TYR A 37 -5.21 2.95 -23.09
N VAL A 38 -5.49 4.12 -22.52
CA VAL A 38 -4.73 5.34 -22.78
C VAL A 38 -3.35 5.24 -22.13
N GLU A 39 -3.30 4.81 -20.88
CA GLU A 39 -2.07 4.66 -20.12
C GLU A 39 -1.77 3.17 -19.93
N VAL A 40 -0.58 2.76 -20.37
CA VAL A 40 -0.08 1.39 -20.27
C VAL A 40 1.37 1.48 -19.81
N ALA A 41 1.67 0.86 -18.68
CA ALA A 41 3.02 0.77 -18.14
C ALA A 41 3.36 -0.68 -17.79
N VAL A 42 4.64 -1.01 -17.89
CA VAL A 42 5.17 -2.31 -17.44
C VAL A 42 6.30 -1.99 -16.48
N PRO A 43 6.17 -2.30 -15.18
CA PRO A 43 7.23 -2.07 -14.21
C PRO A 43 8.58 -2.62 -14.70
N SER A 44 9.66 -1.94 -14.35
CA SER A 44 10.99 -2.43 -14.69
C SER A 44 11.28 -3.71 -13.91
N GLU A 45 11.84 -4.71 -14.57
CA GLU A 45 12.21 -5.96 -13.91
C GLU A 45 13.40 -5.75 -12.97
N ALA A 46 13.61 -6.68 -12.04
CA ALA A 46 14.85 -6.74 -11.28
C ALA A 46 16.04 -6.84 -12.28
N PRO A 47 17.08 -6.00 -12.15
CA PRO A 47 18.25 -6.12 -13.01
C PRO A 47 18.89 -7.51 -12.91
N GLU A 48 19.49 -7.98 -14.01
CA GLU A 48 20.15 -9.30 -14.10
C GLU A 48 19.23 -10.51 -13.91
N LYS A 49 17.91 -10.33 -14.00
CA LYS A 49 16.95 -11.43 -13.98
C LYS A 49 17.12 -12.29 -15.23
N GLU A 50 17.52 -13.54 -15.04
CA GLU A 50 17.83 -14.47 -16.14
C GLU A 50 16.60 -15.12 -16.77
N THR A 51 15.48 -15.19 -16.03
CA THR A 51 14.21 -15.72 -16.55
C THR A 51 13.00 -15.01 -15.97
N HIS A 52 11.90 -14.99 -16.72
CA HIS A 52 10.62 -14.36 -16.37
C HIS A 52 9.49 -15.39 -16.33
N GLY A 53 8.39 -15.12 -15.64
CA GLY A 53 7.26 -16.07 -15.51
C GLY A 53 5.96 -15.55 -16.11
N ASP A 54 5.80 -14.25 -16.03
CA ASP A 54 4.63 -13.44 -16.28
C ASP A 54 5.09 -12.11 -16.88
N ILE A 55 4.16 -11.40 -17.51
CA ILE A 55 4.34 -10.02 -17.96
C ILE A 55 3.26 -9.18 -17.28
N ASP A 56 3.67 -8.33 -16.33
CA ASP A 56 2.77 -7.49 -15.54
C ASP A 56 2.53 -6.12 -16.21
N TYR A 57 1.29 -5.87 -16.61
CA TYR A 57 0.83 -4.58 -17.10
C TYR A 57 0.07 -3.82 -16.03
N LEU A 58 0.37 -2.54 -15.91
CA LEU A 58 -0.44 -1.55 -15.21
C LEU A 58 -1.15 -0.72 -16.27
N VAL A 59 -2.47 -0.59 -16.16
CA VAL A 59 -3.28 0.16 -17.11
C VAL A 59 -4.24 1.08 -16.39
N CYS A 60 -4.56 2.23 -16.99
CA CYS A 60 -5.70 3.02 -16.57
C CYS A 60 -6.31 3.75 -17.78
N THR A 61 -7.55 4.22 -17.58
CA THR A 61 -8.33 4.96 -18.58
C THR A 61 -8.62 4.14 -19.86
N PRO A 62 -9.73 3.39 -19.90
CA PRO A 62 -10.21 2.75 -21.12
C PRO A 62 -10.41 3.77 -22.26
N ARG A 63 -9.94 3.45 -23.47
CA ARG A 63 -10.11 4.32 -24.65
C ARG A 63 -11.55 4.41 -25.12
N VAL A 64 -12.30 3.32 -24.97
CA VAL A 64 -13.74 3.26 -25.24
C VAL A 64 -14.43 2.98 -23.91
N PRO A 65 -14.80 4.03 -23.15
CA PRO A 65 -15.42 3.85 -21.85
C PRO A 65 -16.80 3.21 -22.01
N THR A 66 -17.04 2.16 -21.23
CA THR A 66 -18.39 1.62 -21.03
C THR A 66 -18.97 2.29 -19.80
N SER A 67 -20.24 2.69 -19.84
CA SER A 67 -20.87 3.46 -18.76
C SER A 67 -20.68 2.79 -17.39
N GLY A 68 -19.92 3.45 -16.50
CA GLY A 68 -19.66 2.99 -15.14
C GLY A 68 -18.58 1.91 -14.98
N ALA A 69 -17.92 1.48 -16.07
CA ALA A 69 -16.83 0.49 -16.01
C ALA A 69 -15.45 1.17 -15.94
N VAL A 70 -14.61 0.70 -15.00
CA VAL A 70 -13.22 1.16 -14.83
C VAL A 70 -12.27 0.38 -15.76
N ASN A 71 -12.66 -0.83 -16.12
CA ASN A 71 -11.92 -1.76 -16.98
C ASN A 71 -12.60 -1.95 -18.34
N VAL A 72 -11.80 -2.27 -19.35
CA VAL A 72 -12.29 -2.80 -20.64
C VAL A 72 -12.86 -4.21 -20.42
N PRO A 73 -13.96 -4.60 -21.08
CA PRO A 73 -14.52 -5.95 -20.94
C PRO A 73 -13.46 -7.04 -21.14
N HIS A 74 -13.41 -8.00 -20.22
CA HIS A 74 -12.38 -9.04 -20.20
C HIS A 74 -12.31 -9.86 -21.49
N GLU A 75 -13.45 -10.18 -22.10
CA GLU A 75 -13.49 -10.90 -23.39
C GLU A 75 -12.87 -10.09 -24.53
N THR A 76 -13.06 -8.76 -24.55
CA THR A 76 -12.42 -7.90 -25.56
C THR A 76 -10.89 -7.97 -25.48
N ILE A 77 -10.33 -7.91 -24.26
CA ILE A 77 -8.88 -8.00 -24.05
C ILE A 77 -8.37 -9.42 -24.34
N LYS A 78 -9.12 -10.45 -23.92
CA LYS A 78 -8.80 -11.85 -24.18
C LYS A 78 -8.73 -12.12 -25.69
N ASP A 79 -9.72 -11.68 -26.46
CA ASP A 79 -9.75 -11.83 -27.91
C ASP A 79 -8.60 -11.07 -28.57
N ALA A 80 -8.35 -9.82 -28.15
CA ALA A 80 -7.27 -8.99 -28.69
C ALA A 80 -5.87 -9.60 -28.44
N LEU A 81 -5.65 -10.18 -27.25
CA LEU A 81 -4.41 -10.89 -26.93
C LEU A 81 -4.29 -12.26 -27.61
N GLY A 82 -5.40 -12.81 -28.11
CA GLY A 82 -5.47 -14.21 -28.53
C GLY A 82 -5.35 -15.19 -27.36
N ALA A 83 -5.82 -14.79 -26.17
CA ALA A 83 -5.77 -15.61 -24.97
C ALA A 83 -6.81 -16.74 -25.02
N ALA A 84 -6.40 -17.94 -24.61
CA ALA A 84 -7.29 -19.09 -24.51
C ALA A 84 -8.07 -19.09 -23.19
N HIS A 85 -7.44 -18.61 -22.11
CA HIS A 85 -8.03 -18.59 -20.78
C HIS A 85 -7.90 -17.20 -20.15
N VAL A 86 -8.89 -16.84 -19.33
CA VAL A 86 -8.89 -15.62 -18.52
C VAL A 86 -9.38 -15.95 -17.12
N ILE A 87 -8.74 -15.36 -16.11
CA ILE A 87 -9.24 -15.28 -14.73
C ILE A 87 -9.61 -13.81 -14.50
N PRO A 88 -10.89 -13.45 -14.72
CA PRO A 88 -11.33 -12.07 -14.64
C PRO A 88 -11.45 -11.61 -13.19
N MET A 89 -11.04 -10.38 -12.93
CA MET A 89 -11.22 -9.67 -11.67
C MET A 89 -11.82 -8.30 -11.98
N GLU A 90 -13.02 -8.04 -11.47
CA GLU A 90 -13.71 -6.79 -11.73
C GLU A 90 -13.12 -5.61 -10.94
N GLY A 91 -13.23 -4.41 -11.52
CA GLY A 91 -12.77 -3.16 -10.92
C GLY A 91 -11.26 -2.96 -10.97
N ASN A 92 -10.71 -2.32 -9.94
CA ASN A 92 -9.30 -1.94 -9.83
C ASN A 92 -8.41 -3.10 -9.34
N ARG A 93 -8.41 -4.21 -10.09
CA ARG A 93 -7.73 -5.46 -9.71
C ARG A 93 -6.95 -6.04 -10.88
N THR A 94 -6.15 -7.07 -10.57
CA THR A 94 -5.37 -7.81 -11.57
C THR A 94 -6.17 -8.95 -12.14
N SER A 95 -6.38 -8.93 -13.45
CA SER A 95 -6.88 -10.06 -14.24
C SER A 95 -5.73 -10.78 -14.91
N ASN A 96 -5.83 -12.10 -15.02
CA ASN A 96 -4.75 -12.94 -15.54
C ASN A 96 -5.19 -13.60 -16.85
N PHE A 97 -4.34 -13.59 -17.86
CA PHE A 97 -4.61 -14.11 -19.19
C PHE A 97 -3.57 -15.16 -19.59
N ALA A 98 -4.02 -16.27 -20.18
CA ALA A 98 -3.14 -17.32 -20.70
C ALA A 98 -3.15 -17.28 -22.23
N VAL A 99 -2.05 -16.81 -22.82
CA VAL A 99 -1.89 -16.69 -24.28
C VAL A 99 -1.13 -17.91 -24.80
N PRO A 100 -1.68 -18.72 -25.73
CA PRO A 100 -1.02 -19.91 -26.23
C PRO A 100 0.31 -19.58 -26.90
N ILE A 101 1.34 -20.37 -26.61
CA ILE A 101 2.63 -20.32 -27.31
C ILE A 101 2.49 -21.16 -28.58
N SER A 102 2.73 -20.55 -29.74
CA SER A 102 2.66 -21.29 -31.01
C SER A 102 3.78 -22.33 -31.13
N GLN A 103 3.58 -23.37 -31.94
CA GLN A 103 4.63 -24.38 -32.20
C GLN A 103 5.91 -23.74 -32.77
N ALA A 104 5.78 -22.74 -33.64
CA ALA A 104 6.92 -22.00 -34.19
C ALA A 104 7.71 -21.28 -33.08
N GLU A 105 7.02 -20.58 -32.17
CA GLU A 105 7.65 -19.91 -31.02
C GLU A 105 8.33 -20.91 -30.08
N ARG A 106 7.76 -22.11 -29.89
CA ARG A 106 8.38 -23.18 -29.08
C ARG A 106 9.67 -23.74 -29.68
N GLN A 107 9.77 -23.80 -31.01
CA GLN A 107 10.95 -24.31 -31.71
C GLN A 107 12.09 -23.28 -31.76
N THR A 108 11.76 -21.99 -31.89
CA THR A 108 12.75 -20.90 -31.95
C THR A 108 13.24 -20.49 -30.57
N SER A 109 12.47 -20.74 -29.52
CA SER A 109 12.85 -20.47 -28.14
C SER A 109 13.41 -21.73 -27.48
N ALA A 110 14.44 -21.59 -26.65
CA ALA A 110 15.00 -22.68 -25.85
C ALA A 110 14.06 -23.18 -24.73
N LEU A 111 12.73 -23.10 -24.96
CA LEU A 111 11.67 -23.56 -24.06
C LEU A 111 11.43 -25.07 -24.16
N SER A 112 12.07 -25.75 -25.11
CA SER A 112 11.97 -27.20 -25.29
C SER A 112 12.85 -27.92 -24.25
N GLY A 113 12.25 -28.42 -23.17
CA GLY A 113 12.96 -29.22 -22.17
C GLY A 113 13.01 -30.70 -22.54
N ASP A 114 14.09 -31.40 -22.16
CA ASP A 114 14.20 -32.87 -22.20
C ASP A 114 13.13 -33.48 -21.28
N GLY A 115 11.96 -33.81 -21.84
CA GLY A 115 10.84 -34.42 -21.13
C GLY A 115 9.45 -33.85 -21.43
N ASP A 116 9.33 -32.83 -22.30
CA ASP A 116 8.00 -32.37 -22.75
C ASP A 116 7.36 -33.43 -23.67
N CYS A 117 6.15 -33.87 -23.31
CA CYS A 117 5.28 -34.53 -24.28
C CYS A 117 4.87 -33.50 -25.33
N GLU A 118 5.03 -33.81 -26.61
CA GLU A 118 4.82 -32.88 -27.74
C GLU A 118 3.41 -32.25 -27.79
N ASP A 119 2.45 -32.83 -27.06
CA ASP A 119 1.03 -32.47 -27.11
C ASP A 119 0.55 -31.47 -26.03
N ASP A 120 1.36 -31.12 -25.03
CA ASP A 120 0.92 -30.20 -23.97
C ASP A 120 1.00 -28.72 -24.41
N VAL A 121 -0.16 -28.04 -24.45
CA VAL A 121 -0.24 -26.62 -24.79
C VAL A 121 0.42 -25.77 -23.71
N LYS A 122 1.43 -24.99 -24.11
CA LYS A 122 2.10 -24.01 -23.24
C LYS A 122 1.52 -22.61 -23.43
N TYR A 123 1.59 -21.79 -22.39
CA TYR A 123 1.03 -20.44 -22.37
C TYR A 123 2.03 -19.41 -21.84
N TYR A 124 1.98 -18.20 -22.39
CA TYR A 124 2.44 -16.99 -21.71
C TYR A 124 1.40 -16.57 -20.69
N GLN A 125 1.83 -16.18 -19.49
CA GLN A 125 0.96 -15.49 -18.53
C GLN A 125 1.11 -13.98 -18.72
N VAL A 126 -0.02 -13.30 -18.98
CA VAL A 126 -0.11 -11.84 -19.07
C VAL A 126 -1.04 -11.36 -17.97
N ASP A 127 -0.52 -10.57 -17.05
CA ASP A 127 -1.27 -10.05 -15.91
C ASP A 127 -1.57 -8.57 -16.17
N ILE A 128 -2.84 -8.17 -16.07
CA ILE A 128 -3.27 -6.80 -16.32
C ILE A 128 -3.94 -6.26 -15.06
N HIS A 129 -3.25 -5.34 -14.40
CA HIS A 129 -3.76 -4.61 -13.25
C HIS A 129 -4.38 -3.28 -13.68
N VAL A 130 -5.67 -3.12 -13.42
CA VAL A 130 -6.40 -1.89 -13.72
C VAL A 130 -6.30 -0.94 -12.52
N CYS A 131 -5.72 0.23 -12.73
CA CYS A 131 -5.65 1.31 -11.74
C CYS A 131 -6.85 2.25 -11.89
N ASN A 132 -7.27 2.87 -10.80
CA ASN A 132 -8.37 3.85 -10.78
C ASN A 132 -8.01 5.13 -11.54
N ASP A 133 -6.75 5.57 -11.42
CA ASP A 133 -6.25 6.81 -12.01
C ASP A 133 -4.75 6.73 -12.32
N SER A 134 -4.24 7.75 -13.03
CA SER A 134 -2.83 7.89 -13.39
C SER A 134 -1.92 7.95 -12.16
N GLU A 135 -2.39 8.52 -11.05
CA GLU A 135 -1.58 8.65 -9.83
C GLU A 135 -1.40 7.29 -9.14
N GLU A 136 -2.43 6.46 -9.08
CA GLU A 136 -2.33 5.08 -8.61
C GLU A 136 -1.40 4.26 -9.51
N LEU A 137 -1.51 4.42 -10.82
CA LEU A 137 -0.60 3.77 -11.77
C LEU A 137 0.86 4.15 -11.49
N LYS A 138 1.18 5.44 -11.33
CA LYS A 138 2.54 5.90 -10.99
C LYS A 138 3.05 5.32 -9.67
N ARG A 139 2.19 5.29 -8.64
CA ARG A 139 2.55 4.74 -7.31
C ARG A 139 2.89 3.25 -7.38
N ILE A 140 2.06 2.46 -8.06
CA ILE A 140 2.28 1.02 -8.22
C ILE A 140 3.50 0.79 -9.12
N PHE A 141 3.62 1.55 -10.22
CA PHE A 141 4.76 1.48 -11.14
C PHE A 141 6.09 1.69 -10.42
N PHE A 142 6.19 2.74 -9.59
CA PHE A 142 7.39 3.00 -8.81
C PHE A 142 7.73 1.84 -7.88
N PHE A 143 6.74 1.39 -7.10
CA PHE A 143 6.98 0.43 -6.02
C PHE A 143 7.25 -0.99 -6.51
N HIS A 144 6.71 -1.36 -7.68
CA HIS A 144 6.90 -2.68 -8.30
C HIS A 144 8.05 -2.70 -9.31
N SER A 145 8.68 -1.56 -9.59
CA SER A 145 9.86 -1.50 -10.47
C SER A 145 11.14 -1.92 -9.73
N TYR A 146 12.04 -2.54 -10.47
CA TYR A 146 13.35 -3.03 -10.04
C TYR A 146 13.26 -4.12 -8.94
N GLY A 147 12.24 -4.98 -9.00
CA GLY A 147 12.09 -6.12 -8.11
C GLY A 147 11.76 -5.73 -6.67
N ASP A 148 12.62 -6.11 -5.72
CA ASP A 148 12.38 -5.87 -4.28
C ASP A 148 12.72 -4.43 -3.83
N LEU A 149 12.94 -3.48 -4.75
CA LEU A 149 13.36 -2.11 -4.42
C LEU A 149 12.36 -1.42 -3.48
N GLY A 150 11.05 -1.51 -3.76
CA GLY A 150 10.02 -0.94 -2.88
C GLY A 150 10.10 -1.49 -1.45
N MET A 151 10.39 -2.79 -1.29
CA MET A 151 10.58 -3.40 0.03
C MET A 151 11.83 -2.88 0.74
N ILE A 152 12.94 -2.74 0.02
CA ILE A 152 14.19 -2.18 0.54
C ILE A 152 13.97 -0.73 1.02
N LEU A 153 13.28 0.10 0.24
CA LEU A 153 12.93 1.48 0.63
C LEU A 153 12.02 1.50 1.87
N GLY A 154 11.08 0.57 1.97
CA GLY A 154 10.26 0.39 3.16
C GLY A 154 11.09 0.13 4.42
N LEU A 155 12.16 -0.67 4.31
CA LEU A 155 13.06 -0.96 5.42
C LEU A 155 13.90 0.26 5.81
N VAL A 156 14.42 1.02 4.84
CA VAL A 156 15.12 2.29 5.09
C VAL A 156 14.20 3.27 5.84
N ALA A 157 12.95 3.40 5.40
CA ALA A 157 11.96 4.25 6.07
C ALA A 157 11.67 3.80 7.52
N GLN A 158 11.58 2.48 7.73
CA GLN A 158 11.34 1.90 9.06
C GLN A 158 12.47 2.21 10.04
N ASN A 159 13.71 2.28 9.57
CA ASN A 159 14.87 2.60 10.43
C ASN A 159 14.76 3.99 11.07
N VAL A 160 14.12 4.93 10.37
CA VAL A 160 13.87 6.30 10.84
C VAL A 160 12.46 6.52 11.40
N GLY A 161 11.71 5.45 11.66
CA GLY A 161 10.41 5.52 12.34
C GLY A 161 9.24 5.94 11.45
N LEU A 162 9.41 5.84 10.13
CA LEU A 162 8.39 6.07 9.10
C LEU A 162 8.01 4.76 8.41
N ALA A 163 6.98 4.77 7.57
CA ALA A 163 6.60 3.60 6.78
C ALA A 163 6.37 4.01 5.32
N TRP A 164 7.24 3.54 4.41
CA TRP A 164 7.08 3.76 2.97
C TRP A 164 6.54 2.50 2.32
N GLY A 165 5.38 2.61 1.68
CA GLY A 165 4.75 1.53 0.92
C GLY A 165 4.26 1.96 -0.45
N THR A 166 3.48 1.09 -1.10
CA THR A 166 2.83 1.34 -2.40
C THR A 166 1.97 2.61 -2.37
N ASN A 167 1.26 2.87 -1.27
CA ASN A 167 0.37 4.04 -1.15
C ASN A 167 1.10 5.31 -0.66
N GLY A 168 2.43 5.32 -0.66
CA GLY A 168 3.24 6.45 -0.23
C GLY A 168 3.84 6.30 1.18
N LEU A 169 4.22 7.43 1.77
CA LEU A 169 4.90 7.54 3.05
C LEU A 169 3.90 7.81 4.17
N LYS A 170 4.05 7.11 5.29
CA LYS A 170 3.14 7.17 6.43
C LYS A 170 3.88 7.41 7.73
N TYR A 171 3.21 8.14 8.61
CA TYR A 171 3.57 8.34 10.00
C TYR A 171 2.92 7.22 10.85
N SER A 172 3.73 6.28 11.31
CA SER A 172 3.26 5.15 12.12
C SER A 172 3.02 5.58 13.57
N HIS A 173 1.80 5.46 14.07
CA HIS A 173 1.46 5.80 15.45
C HIS A 173 0.58 4.74 16.14
N PRO A 174 1.11 3.54 16.43
CA PRO A 174 0.36 2.52 17.17
C PRO A 174 -0.04 3.02 18.58
N PRO A 175 -1.21 2.64 19.10
CA PRO A 175 -2.18 1.68 18.56
C PRO A 175 -3.12 2.26 17.49
N HIS A 176 -2.94 3.52 17.11
CA HIS A 176 -3.82 4.23 16.20
C HIS A 176 -3.46 4.02 14.71
N PRO A 177 -4.42 4.24 13.79
CA PRO A 177 -4.14 4.29 12.37
C PRO A 177 -2.98 5.22 12.01
N ALA A 178 -2.17 4.81 11.04
CA ALA A 178 -1.08 5.63 10.51
C ALA A 178 -1.63 6.78 9.66
N ILE A 179 -0.98 7.94 9.73
CA ILE A 179 -1.33 9.13 8.95
C ILE A 179 -0.52 9.13 7.66
N ILE A 180 -1.15 9.44 6.53
CA ILE A 180 -0.46 9.55 5.24
C ILE A 180 0.26 10.90 5.20
N LEU A 181 1.58 10.86 5.06
CA LEU A 181 2.41 12.06 4.95
C LEU A 181 2.42 12.58 3.52
N CYS A 182 2.69 11.70 2.55
CA CYS A 182 2.73 12.03 1.14
C CYS A 182 2.43 10.78 0.30
N THR A 183 1.80 10.97 -0.87
CA THR A 183 1.48 9.92 -1.84
C THR A 183 2.35 10.00 -3.10
N SER A 184 3.08 11.09 -3.32
CA SER A 184 4.00 11.30 -4.44
C SER A 184 5.36 10.68 -4.15
N HIS A 185 5.74 9.62 -4.87
CA HIS A 185 7.03 8.96 -4.69
C HIS A 185 8.21 9.87 -5.08
N ASP A 186 8.01 10.84 -5.96
CA ASP A 186 9.03 11.84 -6.30
C ASP A 186 9.34 12.75 -5.10
N GLU A 187 8.32 13.25 -4.42
CA GLU A 187 8.49 14.08 -3.22
C GLU A 187 9.07 13.27 -2.05
N ILE A 188 8.63 12.01 -1.90
CA ILE A 188 9.18 11.12 -0.87
C ILE A 188 10.65 10.83 -1.17
N ALA A 189 11.01 10.52 -2.42
CA ALA A 189 12.39 10.31 -2.83
C ALA A 189 13.25 11.55 -2.55
N ALA A 190 12.76 12.75 -2.87
CA ALA A 190 13.43 14.00 -2.56
C ALA A 190 13.68 14.17 -1.05
N PHE A 191 12.67 13.90 -0.20
CA PHE A 191 12.83 13.90 1.26
C PHE A 191 13.86 12.87 1.76
N PHE A 192 13.98 11.73 1.08
CA PHE A 192 14.97 10.69 1.37
C PHE A 192 16.36 11.00 0.80
N GLY A 193 16.52 12.07 0.01
CA GLY A 193 17.76 12.44 -0.68
C GLY A 193 18.06 11.56 -1.91
N LEU A 194 17.06 10.87 -2.44
CA LEU A 194 17.20 9.95 -3.57
C LEU A 194 16.95 10.68 -4.90
N SER A 195 17.83 10.45 -5.89
CA SER A 195 17.71 11.05 -7.22
C SER A 195 16.72 10.28 -8.10
N MET A 196 15.57 10.89 -8.39
CA MET A 196 14.61 10.36 -9.36
C MET A 196 15.11 10.42 -10.80
N GLU A 197 16.01 11.34 -11.12
CA GLU A 197 16.70 11.34 -12.43
C GLU A 197 17.50 10.06 -12.63
N ARG A 198 18.28 9.66 -11.62
CA ARG A 198 19.04 8.39 -11.68
C ARG A 198 18.12 7.18 -11.76
N TRP A 199 17.01 7.20 -11.03
CA TRP A 199 16.01 6.13 -11.05
C TRP A 199 15.37 6.00 -12.45
N ASN A 200 14.97 7.12 -13.06
CA ASN A 200 14.37 7.16 -14.40
C ASN A 200 15.36 6.74 -15.51
N ALA A 201 16.67 6.99 -15.33
CA ALA A 201 17.71 6.49 -16.23
C ALA A 201 17.86 4.96 -16.19
N GLY A 202 17.33 4.31 -15.14
CA GLY A 202 17.30 2.87 -14.97
C GLY A 202 18.61 2.23 -14.49
N PHE A 203 18.52 0.99 -14.02
CA PHE A 203 19.64 0.25 -13.43
C PHE A 203 19.97 -0.99 -14.25
N LYS A 204 21.26 -1.21 -14.52
CA LYS A 204 21.74 -2.38 -15.27
C LYS A 204 22.04 -3.58 -14.38
N THR A 205 22.43 -3.32 -13.14
CA THR A 205 22.82 -4.35 -12.16
C THR A 205 22.10 -4.14 -10.84
N ARG A 206 21.98 -5.22 -10.04
CA ARG A 206 21.44 -5.10 -8.67
C ARG A 206 22.32 -4.21 -7.80
N ALA A 207 23.63 -4.23 -8.02
CA ALA A 207 24.58 -3.37 -7.31
C ALA A 207 24.30 -1.88 -7.54
N GLU A 208 23.92 -1.47 -8.76
CA GLU A 208 23.53 -0.08 -9.03
C GLU A 208 22.28 0.34 -8.25
N VAL A 209 21.30 -0.58 -8.08
CA VAL A 209 20.11 -0.34 -7.25
C VAL A 209 20.50 -0.15 -5.80
N PHE A 210 21.37 -1.02 -5.27
CA PHE A 210 21.82 -0.94 -3.87
C PHE A 210 22.59 0.34 -3.61
N GLU A 211 23.45 0.74 -4.54
CA GLU A 211 24.21 1.99 -4.46
C GLU A 211 23.29 3.21 -4.51
N TRP A 212 22.25 3.19 -5.34
CA TRP A 212 21.25 4.26 -5.35
C TRP A 212 20.53 4.36 -4.00
N VAL A 213 20.10 3.24 -3.41
CA VAL A 213 19.51 3.23 -2.05
C VAL A 213 20.49 3.78 -1.02
N ARG A 214 21.79 3.46 -1.15
CA ARG A 214 22.87 3.95 -0.28
C ARG A 214 22.98 5.47 -0.25
N THR A 215 22.62 6.14 -1.34
CA THR A 215 22.64 7.61 -1.42
C THR A 215 21.58 8.28 -0.53
N SER A 216 20.60 7.52 -0.04
CA SER A 216 19.61 8.06 0.88
C SER A 216 20.30 8.58 2.14
N ARG A 217 19.92 9.78 2.57
CA ARG A 217 20.38 10.36 3.84
C ARG A 217 19.96 9.57 5.08
N PHE A 218 19.03 8.61 4.91
CA PHE A 218 18.56 7.72 5.97
C PHE A 218 19.13 6.31 5.88
N PHE A 219 19.99 6.05 4.89
CA PHE A 219 20.69 4.77 4.81
C PHE A 219 21.69 4.65 5.97
N ASP A 220 21.64 3.51 6.65
CA ASP A 220 22.60 3.19 7.72
C ASP A 220 22.78 1.66 7.75
N PRO A 221 23.98 1.16 7.43
CA PRO A 221 24.25 -0.28 7.29
C PRO A 221 23.97 -1.07 8.58
N SER A 222 24.07 -0.41 9.75
CA SER A 222 23.96 -1.08 11.07
C SER A 222 22.59 -1.71 11.34
N TYR A 223 21.55 -1.24 10.65
CA TYR A 223 20.18 -1.75 10.78
C TYR A 223 19.89 -2.97 9.91
N PHE A 224 20.75 -3.29 8.95
CA PHE A 224 20.54 -4.38 8.00
C PHE A 224 21.30 -5.63 8.43
N GLN A 225 20.97 -6.18 9.60
CA GLN A 225 21.65 -7.36 10.13
C GLN A 225 21.16 -8.64 9.46
N SER A 226 22.11 -9.40 8.91
CA SER A 226 21.94 -10.75 8.37
C SER A 226 21.45 -11.72 9.46
N GLY A 227 20.12 -11.84 9.67
CA GLY A 227 19.60 -12.78 10.67
C GLY A 227 18.11 -12.69 11.01
N LEU A 228 17.43 -11.62 10.64
CA LEU A 228 15.98 -11.46 10.86
C LEU A 228 15.22 -11.68 9.57
N GLN A 229 14.95 -12.95 9.23
CA GLN A 229 13.68 -13.46 8.69
C GLN A 229 13.90 -14.73 7.86
N LYS A 230 12.98 -15.69 7.99
CA LYS A 230 12.73 -16.75 7.01
C LYS A 230 12.25 -16.11 5.70
N VAL A 231 13.16 -15.51 4.94
CA VAL A 231 12.84 -14.93 3.64
C VAL A 231 12.62 -16.08 2.66
N LYS A 232 11.42 -16.17 2.08
CA LYS A 232 11.13 -17.13 1.00
C LYS A 232 12.13 -16.91 -0.14
N GLN A 233 12.59 -17.97 -0.79
CA GLN A 233 13.52 -17.92 -1.93
C GLN A 233 13.09 -16.93 -3.03
N ASP A 234 11.78 -16.64 -3.15
CA ASP A 234 11.22 -15.67 -4.10
C ASP A 234 11.65 -14.20 -3.89
N ARG A 235 12.34 -13.86 -2.78
CA ARG A 235 12.82 -12.49 -2.46
C ARG A 235 14.34 -12.41 -2.44
N ALA A 236 14.94 -12.88 -3.52
CA ALA A 236 16.39 -13.02 -3.64
C ALA A 236 17.13 -11.68 -3.60
N MET A 237 16.55 -10.60 -4.14
CA MET A 237 17.21 -9.30 -4.21
C MET A 237 17.26 -8.62 -2.84
N TYR A 238 16.17 -8.70 -2.06
CA TYR A 238 16.15 -8.25 -0.66
C TYR A 238 17.24 -8.91 0.19
N PHE A 239 17.38 -10.24 0.10
CA PHE A 239 18.39 -10.96 0.86
C PHE A 239 19.82 -10.57 0.44
N GLN A 240 20.04 -10.36 -0.85
CA GLN A 240 21.32 -9.89 -1.37
C GLN A 240 21.64 -8.48 -0.90
N PHE A 241 20.65 -7.59 -0.84
CA PHE A 241 20.82 -6.24 -0.30
C PHE A 241 21.25 -6.27 1.17
N THR A 242 20.59 -7.07 2.02
CA THR A 242 20.98 -7.17 3.43
C THR A 242 22.40 -7.73 3.59
N LYS A 243 22.77 -8.74 2.79
CA LYS A 243 24.13 -9.29 2.79
C LYS A 243 25.17 -8.28 2.30
N TRP A 244 24.83 -7.50 1.27
CA TRP A 244 25.69 -6.44 0.75
C TRP A 244 25.89 -5.33 1.80
N ALA A 245 24.82 -4.89 2.46
CA ALA A 245 24.86 -3.88 3.51
C ALA A 245 25.67 -4.34 4.74
N ASP A 246 25.62 -5.64 5.06
CA ASP A 246 26.39 -6.26 6.16
C ASP A 246 27.91 -6.18 5.93
N GLY A 247 28.34 -6.15 4.67
CA GLY A 247 29.74 -6.00 4.27
C GLY A 247 30.27 -4.57 4.28
N LEU A 248 29.41 -3.57 4.53
CA LEU A 248 29.82 -2.17 4.61
C LEU A 248 30.43 -1.86 5.98
N GLU A 249 31.36 -0.91 6.00
CA GLU A 249 31.93 -0.40 7.25
C GLU A 249 30.82 0.21 8.11
N ARG A 250 30.76 -0.21 9.37
CA ARG A 250 29.73 0.22 10.30
C ARG A 250 30.24 1.39 11.11
N GLU A 251 29.43 2.43 11.19
CA GLU A 251 29.61 3.41 12.26
C GLU A 251 29.40 2.74 13.61
N LEU A 252 30.02 3.29 14.66
CA LEU A 252 29.87 2.77 16.02
C LEU A 252 28.39 2.63 16.38
N PRO A 253 27.97 1.51 16.99
CA PRO A 253 26.56 1.26 17.27
C PRO A 253 26.01 2.37 18.18
N MET A 254 25.01 3.09 17.69
CA MET A 254 24.29 4.09 18.47
C MET A 254 23.61 3.42 19.68
N SER A 255 23.54 4.15 20.80
CA SER A 255 22.73 3.71 21.93
C SER A 255 21.25 3.61 21.52
N LYS A 256 20.47 2.78 22.20
CA LYS A 256 19.03 2.68 21.94
C LYS A 256 18.33 4.04 22.09
N GLU A 257 18.79 4.87 23.02
CA GLU A 257 18.25 6.21 23.25
C GLU A 257 18.53 7.15 22.08
N ASP A 258 19.73 7.10 21.51
CA ASP A 258 20.09 7.92 20.34
C ASP A 258 19.29 7.51 19.10
N ILE A 259 19.06 6.21 18.91
CA ILE A 259 18.19 5.69 17.83
C ILE A 259 16.77 6.26 17.98
N LEU A 260 16.19 6.19 19.19
CA LEU A 260 14.85 6.73 19.44
C LEU A 260 14.79 8.24 19.21
N ARG A 261 15.81 8.98 19.66
CA ARG A 261 15.92 10.42 19.43
C ARG A 261 16.00 10.76 17.95
N ARG A 262 16.84 10.05 17.18
CA ARG A 262 16.96 10.23 15.72
C ARG A 262 15.64 9.96 15.01
N ARG A 263 14.94 8.87 15.38
CA ARG A 263 13.62 8.56 14.82
C ARG A 263 12.61 9.67 15.07
N GLU A 264 12.57 10.19 16.30
CA GLU A 264 11.64 11.27 16.62
C GLU A 264 11.99 12.57 15.88
N GLN A 265 13.27 12.91 15.76
CA GLN A 265 13.72 14.07 14.98
C GLN A 265 13.29 13.96 13.51
N VAL A 266 13.53 12.82 12.86
CA VAL A 266 13.13 12.61 11.46
C VAL A 266 11.61 12.63 11.29
N ARG A 267 10.88 12.07 12.25
CA ARG A 267 9.41 12.13 12.27
C ARG A 267 8.90 13.57 12.34
N GLN A 268 9.49 14.40 13.20
CA GLN A 268 9.13 15.82 13.31
C GLN A 268 9.50 16.59 12.04
N GLU A 269 10.67 16.31 11.47
CA GLU A 269 11.10 16.90 10.20
C GLU A 269 10.12 16.56 9.07
N ALA A 270 9.70 15.29 8.97
CA ALA A 270 8.73 14.85 7.96
C ALA A 270 7.38 15.57 8.11
N LEU A 271 6.90 15.78 9.34
CA LEU A 271 5.66 16.52 9.58
C LEU A 271 5.75 17.99 9.12
N VAL A 272 6.92 18.62 9.27
CA VAL A 272 7.16 19.97 8.71
C VAL A 272 7.22 19.92 7.20
N TYR A 273 8.07 19.04 6.65
CA TYR A 273 8.35 18.96 5.22
C TYR A 273 7.08 18.72 4.39
N PHE A 274 6.21 17.81 4.86
CA PHE A 274 4.96 17.47 4.17
C PHE A 274 3.74 18.29 4.65
N ASN A 275 3.95 19.29 5.52
CA ASN A 275 2.90 20.14 6.07
C ASN A 275 1.74 19.36 6.75
N LYS A 276 2.09 18.43 7.64
CA LYS A 276 1.15 17.51 8.32
C LYS A 276 1.04 17.69 9.82
N LYS A 277 1.65 18.75 10.38
CA LYS A 277 1.61 19.04 11.82
C LYS A 277 0.19 19.26 12.33
N ASP A 278 -0.54 20.17 11.71
CA ASP A 278 -1.90 20.52 12.14
C ASP A 278 -2.86 19.32 12.04
N GLU A 279 -2.70 18.50 11.01
CA GLU A 279 -3.48 17.27 10.83
C GLU A 279 -3.20 16.25 11.95
N LEU A 280 -1.93 16.06 12.31
CA LEU A 280 -1.56 15.18 13.42
C LEU A 280 -2.07 15.71 14.77
N GLU A 281 -1.96 17.03 15.01
CA GLU A 281 -2.47 17.64 16.23
C GLU A 281 -3.99 17.52 16.34
N ALA A 282 -4.72 17.80 15.26
CA ALA A 282 -6.17 17.62 15.20
C ALA A 282 -6.55 16.15 15.46
N TYR A 283 -5.79 15.20 14.90
CA TYR A 283 -5.98 13.79 15.14
C TYR A 283 -5.80 13.40 16.61
N TYR A 284 -4.75 13.90 17.27
CA TYR A 284 -4.54 13.66 18.70
C TYR A 284 -5.61 14.28 19.57
N ARG A 285 -6.08 15.49 19.23
CA ARG A 285 -7.23 16.12 19.91
C ARG A 285 -8.47 15.24 19.80
N LEU A 286 -8.77 14.72 18.61
CA LEU A 286 -9.91 13.84 18.40
C LEU A 286 -9.82 12.53 19.21
N ILE A 287 -8.64 11.94 19.33
CA ILE A 287 -8.42 10.75 20.18
C ILE A 287 -8.62 11.08 21.66
N LYS A 288 -8.01 12.17 22.13
CA LYS A 288 -8.14 12.65 23.52
C LYS A 288 -9.62 12.90 23.86
N ASN A 289 -10.33 13.63 22.99
CA ASN A 289 -11.75 13.94 23.16
C ASN A 289 -12.60 12.67 23.25
N ARG A 290 -12.35 11.68 22.38
CA ARG A 290 -13.05 10.38 22.44
C ARG A 290 -12.75 9.62 23.72
N GLN A 291 -11.54 9.71 24.25
CA GLN A 291 -11.18 9.05 25.52
C GLN A 291 -11.90 9.72 26.70
N LEU A 292 -11.88 11.05 26.77
CA LEU A 292 -12.60 11.83 27.79
C LEU A 292 -14.11 11.50 27.79
N LEU A 293 -14.73 11.46 26.61
CA LEU A 293 -16.15 11.11 26.50
C LEU A 293 -16.45 9.66 26.92
N LYS A 294 -15.56 8.72 26.62
CA LYS A 294 -15.72 7.32 27.07
C LYS A 294 -15.64 7.17 28.59
N GLU A 295 -14.88 8.03 29.26
CA GLU A 295 -14.71 7.99 30.71
C GLU A 295 -15.85 8.73 31.43
N SER A 296 -16.27 9.89 30.93
CA SER A 296 -17.23 10.76 31.63
C SER A 296 -18.63 10.81 31.04
N PHE A 297 -18.84 10.42 29.78
CA PHE A 297 -20.12 10.57 29.07
C PHE A 297 -20.57 9.28 28.38
N THR A 298 -21.01 8.32 29.21
CA THR A 298 -21.54 7.03 28.75
C THR A 298 -23.04 6.91 29.01
N GLY A 299 -23.71 5.98 28.31
CA GLY A 299 -25.12 5.69 28.58
C GLY A 299 -25.39 5.22 30.01
N HIS A 300 -24.42 4.54 30.63
CA HIS A 300 -24.51 4.15 32.04
C HIS A 300 -24.43 5.37 32.96
N THR A 301 -23.48 6.28 32.72
CA THR A 301 -23.31 7.50 33.51
C THR A 301 -24.55 8.39 33.38
N VAL A 302 -25.05 8.58 32.15
CA VAL A 302 -26.26 9.36 31.87
C VAL A 302 -27.51 8.72 32.50
N SER A 303 -27.66 7.40 32.43
CA SER A 303 -28.76 6.69 33.09
C SER A 303 -28.70 6.85 34.62
N ALA A 304 -27.50 6.73 35.21
CA ALA A 304 -27.29 6.92 36.65
C ALA A 304 -27.60 8.35 37.12
N TRP A 305 -27.26 9.37 36.33
CA TRP A 305 -27.56 10.76 36.67
C TRP A 305 -29.03 11.11 36.54
N THR A 306 -29.70 10.60 35.50
CA THR A 306 -31.10 10.93 35.19
C THR A 306 -32.12 10.03 35.89
N GLY A 307 -31.70 8.87 36.41
CA GLY A 307 -32.60 7.87 37.00
C GLY A 307 -33.41 7.08 35.96
N LEU A 308 -33.07 7.16 34.68
CA LEU A 308 -33.83 6.53 33.58
C LEU A 308 -33.71 4.99 33.52
N GLY A 309 -32.85 4.38 34.34
CA GLY A 309 -32.73 2.92 34.46
C GLY A 309 -32.48 2.23 33.12
N GLU A 310 -33.30 1.22 32.79
CA GLU A 310 -33.21 0.42 31.55
C GLU A 310 -33.85 1.08 30.32
N HIS A 311 -34.37 2.32 30.43
CA HIS A 311 -34.98 3.04 29.31
C HIS A 311 -33.93 3.60 28.34
N TRP A 312 -33.23 2.70 27.65
CA TRP A 312 -32.12 3.04 26.74
C TRP A 312 -32.49 4.04 25.64
N ARG A 313 -33.75 4.06 25.18
CA ARG A 313 -34.24 5.03 24.19
C ARG A 313 -34.28 6.45 24.75
N ALA A 314 -34.72 6.61 26.00
CA ALA A 314 -34.76 7.92 26.67
C ALA A 314 -33.33 8.40 26.97
N VAL A 315 -32.45 7.50 27.45
CA VAL A 315 -31.02 7.79 27.65
C VAL A 315 -30.38 8.27 26.35
N LYS A 316 -30.64 7.59 25.22
CA LYS A 316 -30.14 8.00 23.91
C LYS A 316 -30.66 9.38 23.50
N GLN A 317 -31.95 9.68 23.71
CA GLN A 317 -32.52 10.99 23.41
C GLN A 317 -31.86 12.12 24.22
N VAL A 318 -31.59 11.90 25.51
CA VAL A 318 -30.83 12.85 26.33
C VAL A 318 -29.42 13.04 25.76
N MET A 319 -28.71 11.96 25.46
CA MET A 319 -27.35 12.04 24.91
C MET A 319 -27.29 12.78 23.57
N ASP A 320 -28.23 12.49 22.66
CA ASP A 320 -28.29 13.14 21.35
C ASP A 320 -28.66 14.63 21.48
N THR A 321 -29.52 14.98 22.44
CA THR A 321 -29.88 16.38 22.74
C THR A 321 -28.67 17.17 23.26
N VAL A 322 -27.92 16.58 24.20
CA VAL A 322 -26.70 17.18 24.75
C VAL A 322 -25.63 17.35 23.67
N ARG A 323 -25.42 16.35 22.82
CA ARG A 323 -24.50 16.47 21.67
C ARG A 323 -24.92 17.59 20.72
N ASN A 324 -26.19 17.64 20.33
CA ASN A 324 -26.66 18.65 19.38
C ASN A 324 -26.58 20.08 19.95
N ALA A 325 -26.81 20.27 21.25
CA ALA A 325 -26.75 21.58 21.89
C ALA A 325 -25.32 22.13 22.07
N HIS A 326 -24.31 21.24 22.12
CA HIS A 326 -22.94 21.60 22.47
C HIS A 326 -21.92 21.28 21.37
N GLY A 327 -22.31 21.31 20.10
CA GLY A 327 -21.36 21.17 18.98
C GLY A 327 -20.79 19.76 18.81
N GLY A 328 -21.55 18.74 19.23
CA GLY A 328 -21.18 17.33 19.11
C GLY A 328 -20.15 16.89 20.14
N ASP A 329 -19.37 15.87 19.78
CA ASP A 329 -18.36 15.27 20.66
C ASP A 329 -17.21 16.25 20.99
N GLU A 330 -16.88 17.18 20.08
CA GLU A 330 -15.79 18.14 20.29
C GLU A 330 -16.13 19.17 21.37
N GLY A 331 -17.31 19.79 21.32
CA GLY A 331 -17.69 20.76 22.35
C GLY A 331 -18.01 20.12 23.70
N LEU A 332 -18.48 18.87 23.73
CA LEU A 332 -18.60 18.13 24.99
C LEU A 332 -17.24 17.79 25.62
N ALA A 333 -16.25 17.41 24.82
CA ALA A 333 -14.90 17.23 25.33
C ALA A 333 -14.32 18.53 25.88
N GLY A 334 -14.57 19.67 25.23
CA GLY A 334 -14.21 20.99 25.75
C GLY A 334 -14.82 21.28 27.13
N ILE A 335 -16.11 20.97 27.32
CA ILE A 335 -16.78 21.11 28.63
C ILE A 335 -16.15 20.20 29.69
N ILE A 336 -15.76 18.96 29.34
CA ILE A 336 -15.05 18.06 30.28
C ILE A 336 -13.70 18.65 30.68
N GLU A 337 -12.96 19.24 29.74
CA GLU A 337 -11.66 19.82 30.03
C GLU A 337 -11.76 21.09 30.91
N GLU A 338 -12.77 21.93 30.67
CA GLU A 338 -12.95 23.20 31.39
C GLU A 338 -13.67 23.04 32.74
N GLU A 339 -14.73 22.23 32.77
CA GLU A 339 -15.66 22.13 33.89
C GLU A 339 -15.69 20.74 34.55
N GLY A 340 -14.95 19.76 34.00
CA GLY A 340 -14.95 18.38 34.50
C GLY A 340 -16.26 17.63 34.26
N GLU A 341 -16.38 16.47 34.92
CA GLU A 341 -17.58 15.62 34.84
C GLU A 341 -18.85 16.32 35.30
N GLU A 342 -18.75 17.19 36.31
CA GLU A 342 -19.89 17.95 36.84
C GLU A 342 -20.45 18.95 35.81
N GLY A 343 -19.56 19.53 34.99
CA GLY A 343 -19.97 20.38 33.86
C GLY A 343 -20.88 19.64 32.88
N VAL A 344 -20.48 18.43 32.47
CA VAL A 344 -21.29 17.57 31.58
C VAL A 344 -22.56 17.11 32.25
N ARG A 345 -22.50 16.70 33.52
CA ARG A 345 -23.67 16.28 34.30
C ARG A 345 -24.74 17.36 34.33
N LYS A 346 -24.36 18.61 34.52
CA LYS A 346 -25.29 19.74 34.47
C LYS A 346 -26.02 19.82 33.13
N ARG A 347 -25.30 19.69 32.00
CA ARG A 347 -25.91 19.70 30.66
C ARG A 347 -26.85 18.52 30.45
N VAL A 348 -26.50 17.35 30.99
CA VAL A 348 -27.36 16.17 30.95
C VAL A 348 -28.66 16.41 31.72
N MET A 349 -28.59 16.98 32.92
CA MET A 349 -29.78 17.28 33.72
C MET A 349 -30.65 18.37 33.06
N ASP A 350 -30.03 19.40 32.47
CA ASP A 350 -30.75 20.44 31.73
C ASP A 350 -31.49 19.84 30.52
N ALA A 351 -30.83 18.96 29.76
CA ALA A 351 -31.45 18.26 28.64
C ALA A 351 -32.58 17.33 29.08
N TYR A 352 -32.36 16.56 30.15
CA TYR A 352 -33.37 15.68 30.74
C TYR A 352 -34.64 16.44 31.16
N ASN A 353 -34.47 17.57 31.86
CA ASN A 353 -35.58 18.42 32.30
C ASN A 353 -36.34 19.02 31.10
N SER A 354 -35.62 19.41 30.03
CA SER A 354 -36.23 19.98 28.82
C SER A 354 -37.06 18.97 28.03
N LEU A 355 -36.70 17.68 28.07
CA LEU A 355 -37.38 16.60 27.37
C LEU A 355 -38.65 16.12 28.10
N GLY A 356 -38.86 16.56 29.35
CA GLY A 356 -40.10 16.33 30.09
C GLY A 356 -40.40 14.86 30.39
N PHE A 357 -39.37 14.02 30.55
CA PHE A 357 -39.56 12.63 30.97
C PHE A 357 -40.22 12.61 32.37
N ALA A 358 -41.40 12.00 32.48
CA ALA A 358 -42.05 11.83 33.77
C ALA A 358 -41.17 10.94 34.66
N THR A 359 -40.81 11.42 35.85
CA THR A 359 -40.15 10.61 36.88
C THR A 359 -41.07 9.45 37.23
N ALA A 360 -40.80 8.27 36.68
CA ALA A 360 -41.42 7.03 37.12
C ALA A 360 -40.80 6.68 38.47
N ASN A 361 -41.57 6.89 39.54
CA ASN A 361 -41.26 6.39 40.89
C ASN A 361 -41.24 4.87 40.92
#